data_AF-A0A7G9Y932-F1
#
_entry.id   AF-A0A7G9Y932-F1
#
_cell.length_a   1.000
_cell.length_b   1.000
_cell.length_c   1.000
_cell.angle_alpha   90.00
_cell.angle_beta   90.00
_cell.angle_gamma   90.00
#
_symmetry.space_group_name_H-M   'P 1'
#
loop_
_entity.id
_entity.type
_entity.pdbx_description
1 polymer ?
#
loop_
_entity_poly.entity_id
_entity_poly.type
_entity_poly.pdbx_seq_one_letter_code
_entity_poly.pdbx_strand_id
1 'polypeptide(L)'
;MVKWVSVRVQADHEINTKNPAGNEPTLSPKYNLVRSVYRMPHPKDRTPPACYEYESRIYANYTAPPDAEVSIRAELTGENNWWVYGWSGNEYMDRVGVMLTGAQEGWCAASGNLVAGEGRYGEG
;
A
#
# COMPACT_ATOMS: atom_id res chain seq x y z
N MET A 1 -16.61 -15.78 -2.21
CA MET A 1 -15.41 -16.25 -2.96
C MET A 1 -14.55 -15.04 -3.23
N VAL A 2 -13.27 -15.07 -2.84
CA VAL A 2 -12.33 -13.96 -3.07
C VAL A 2 -11.47 -14.29 -4.29
N LYS A 3 -11.27 -13.32 -5.19
CA LYS A 3 -10.37 -13.44 -6.34
C LYS A 3 -9.27 -12.39 -6.21
N TRP A 4 -8.03 -12.79 -6.46
CA TRP A 4 -6.87 -11.92 -6.48
C TRP A 4 -6.12 -12.09 -7.80
N VAL A 5 -5.56 -11.00 -8.31
CA VAL A 5 -4.61 -11.00 -9.43
C VAL A 5 -3.40 -10.22 -8.95
N SER A 6 -2.21 -10.76 -9.18
CA SER A 6 -0.95 -10.08 -8.86
C SER A 6 0.03 -10.22 -10.01
N VAL A 7 0.85 -9.19 -10.18
CA VAL A 7 1.95 -9.13 -11.14
C VAL A 7 3.17 -8.63 -10.40
N ARG A 8 4.35 -9.16 -10.74
CA ARG A 8 5.64 -8.67 -10.24
C ARG A 8 6.53 -8.35 -11.42
N VAL A 9 7.26 -7.24 -11.31
CA VAL A 9 8.23 -6.80 -12.31
C VAL A 9 9.53 -6.53 -11.57
N GLN A 10 10.65 -6.97 -12.13
CA GLN A 10 11.98 -6.65 -11.59
C GLN A 10 12.33 -5.21 -11.98
N ALA A 11 12.71 -4.40 -11.00
CA ALA A 11 13.26 -3.08 -11.26
C ALA A 11 14.69 -3.19 -11.81
N ASP A 12 15.08 -2.24 -12.66
CA ASP A 12 16.44 -2.09 -13.19
C ASP A 12 17.33 -1.16 -12.33
N HIS A 13 16.79 -0.70 -11.19
CA HIS A 13 17.43 0.18 -10.22
C HIS A 13 17.09 -0.23 -8.78
N GLU A 14 17.80 0.33 -7.80
CA GLU A 14 17.45 0.19 -6.38
C GLU A 14 16.19 1.02 -6.08
N ILE A 15 15.18 0.38 -5.52
CA ILE A 15 13.88 1.01 -5.23
C ILE A 15 14.04 1.94 -4.02
N ASN A 16 13.60 3.20 -4.13
CA ASN A 16 13.59 4.16 -3.03
C ASN A 16 12.46 3.87 -2.04
N THR A 17 12.67 2.86 -1.22
CA THR A 17 11.72 2.38 -0.21
C THR A 17 11.57 3.32 0.99
N LYS A 18 12.54 4.20 1.26
CA LYS A 18 12.45 5.22 2.33
C LYS A 18 11.50 6.36 1.97
N ASN A 19 11.55 6.83 0.73
CA ASN A 19 10.80 8.00 0.26
C ASN A 19 10.12 7.72 -1.08
N PRO A 20 9.18 6.76 -1.18
CA PRO A 20 8.60 6.34 -2.45
C PRO A 20 7.69 7.40 -3.08
N ALA A 21 7.08 8.29 -2.28
CA ALA A 21 6.19 9.32 -2.81
C ALA A 21 6.96 10.31 -3.72
N GLY A 22 6.65 10.27 -5.02
CA GLY A 22 7.30 11.10 -6.04
C GLY A 22 8.61 10.54 -6.61
N ASN A 23 9.14 9.45 -6.03
CA ASN A 23 10.37 8.77 -6.52
C ASN A 23 10.07 7.38 -7.09
N GLU A 24 9.02 6.72 -6.61
CA GLU A 24 8.62 5.37 -7.00
C GLU A 24 7.14 5.31 -7.39
N PRO A 25 6.71 4.30 -8.16
CA PRO A 25 5.29 4.06 -8.42
C PRO A 25 4.50 3.90 -7.11
N THR A 26 3.44 4.69 -6.96
CA THR A 26 2.49 4.58 -5.85
C THR A 26 1.06 4.70 -6.39
N LEU A 27 0.09 4.17 -5.66
CA LEU A 27 -1.32 4.21 -6.02
C LEU A 27 -1.80 5.67 -6.04
N SER A 28 -2.52 6.04 -7.10
CA SER A 28 -3.03 7.38 -7.33
C SER A 28 -4.52 7.31 -7.75
N PRO A 29 -5.32 8.36 -7.51
CA PRO A 29 -4.97 9.63 -6.87
C PRO A 29 -4.90 9.53 -5.34
N LYS A 30 -4.13 10.42 -4.72
CA LYS A 30 -4.05 10.61 -3.26
C LYS A 30 -4.60 11.99 -2.90
N TYR A 31 -5.75 12.04 -2.23
CA TYR A 31 -6.35 13.26 -1.69
C TYR A 31 -6.07 13.34 -0.20
N ASN A 32 -5.92 14.56 0.33
CA ASN A 32 -5.78 14.81 1.78
C ASN A 32 -4.70 13.94 2.44
N LEU A 33 -3.55 13.77 1.76
CA LEU A 33 -2.44 12.96 2.28
C LEU A 33 -1.92 13.56 3.59
N VAL A 34 -2.06 12.81 4.67
CA VAL A 34 -1.61 13.21 6.00
C VAL A 34 -0.64 12.18 6.55
N ARG A 35 0.38 12.66 7.26
CA ARG A 35 1.28 11.76 8.01
C ARG A 35 0.53 11.21 9.22
N SER A 36 0.58 9.89 9.40
CA SER A 36 -0.01 9.19 10.54
C SER A 36 1.06 8.49 11.38
N VAL A 37 0.65 8.00 12.55
CA VAL A 37 1.53 7.26 13.46
C VAL A 37 1.60 5.80 12.99
N TYR A 38 2.80 5.24 12.83
CA TYR A 38 2.97 3.80 12.64
C TYR A 38 2.57 3.06 13.92
N ARG A 39 1.53 2.24 13.85
CA ARG A 39 0.91 1.58 15.01
C ARG A 39 1.38 0.14 15.21
N MET A 40 2.09 -0.44 14.26
CA MET A 40 2.58 -1.82 14.38
C MET A 40 3.80 -1.87 15.31
N PRO A 41 4.00 -2.98 16.04
CA PRO A 41 5.20 -3.17 16.84
C PRO A 41 6.46 -3.00 15.98
N HIS A 42 7.40 -2.18 16.44
CA HIS A 42 8.68 -1.95 15.78
C HIS A 42 9.82 -2.12 16.80
N PRO A 43 10.99 -2.63 16.40
CA PRO A 43 12.17 -2.65 17.27
C PRO A 43 12.48 -1.23 17.80
N LYS A 44 12.67 -1.10 19.12
CA LYS A 44 12.85 0.20 19.80
C LYS A 44 14.15 0.92 19.40
N ASP A 45 15.12 0.15 18.90
CA ASP A 45 16.43 0.59 18.42
C ASP A 45 16.40 1.12 16.98
N ARG A 46 15.22 1.12 16.33
CA ARG A 46 15.08 1.51 14.93
C ARG A 46 14.08 2.64 14.75
N THR A 47 14.32 3.46 13.74
CA THR A 47 13.37 4.49 13.34
C THR A 47 12.15 3.80 12.74
N PRO A 48 10.92 4.05 13.25
CA PRO A 48 9.73 3.42 12.70
C PRO A 48 9.50 3.87 11.26
N PRO A 49 8.88 3.00 10.43
CA PRO A 49 8.42 3.35 9.09
C PRO A 49 7.58 4.63 9.09
N ALA A 50 7.67 5.39 7.99
CA ALA A 50 6.80 6.53 7.77
C ALA A 50 5.42 6.06 7.31
N CYS A 51 4.38 6.49 8.00
CA CYS A 51 3.00 6.20 7.63
C CYS A 51 2.26 7.43 7.13
N TYR A 52 1.43 7.21 6.14
CA TYR A 52 0.53 8.20 5.60
C TYR A 52 -0.85 7.60 5.38
N GLU A 53 -1.87 8.39 5.67
CA GLU A 53 -3.26 8.09 5.35
C GLU A 53 -3.72 9.08 4.28
N TYR A 54 -4.54 8.62 3.36
CA TYR A 54 -5.09 9.45 2.30
C TYR A 54 -6.46 8.96 1.88
N GLU A 55 -7.20 9.83 1.21
CA GLU A 55 -8.46 9.50 0.56
C GLU A 55 -8.21 9.25 -0.93
N SER A 56 -8.99 8.36 -1.51
CA SER A 56 -8.92 8.03 -2.94
C SER A 56 -10.31 7.69 -3.48
N ARG A 57 -10.35 7.20 -4.72
CA ARG A 57 -11.59 6.76 -5.36
C ARG A 57 -11.38 5.46 -6.11
N ILE A 58 -12.36 4.57 -6.00
CA ILE A 58 -12.44 3.32 -6.76
C ILE A 58 -13.70 3.37 -7.60
N TYR A 59 -13.59 3.10 -8.90
CA TYR A 59 -14.77 2.93 -9.76
C TYR A 59 -15.30 1.51 -9.62
N ALA A 60 -16.60 1.40 -9.33
CA ALA A 60 -17.29 0.12 -9.24
C ALA A 60 -18.60 0.19 -10.02
N ASN A 61 -18.83 -0.83 -10.86
CA ASN A 61 -20.08 -1.00 -11.58
C ASN A 61 -20.48 -2.48 -11.52
N TYR A 62 -21.43 -2.81 -10.66
CA TYR A 62 -21.92 -4.16 -10.48
C TYR A 62 -23.32 -4.16 -9.84
N THR A 63 -24.10 -5.21 -10.15
CA THR A 63 -25.37 -5.50 -9.49
C THR A 63 -25.15 -6.47 -8.32
N ALA A 64 -25.79 -6.23 -7.18
CA ALA A 64 -25.79 -7.13 -6.04
C ALA A 64 -27.07 -6.95 -5.19
N PRO A 65 -27.48 -7.96 -4.40
CA PRO A 65 -28.54 -7.81 -3.40
C PRO A 65 -28.26 -6.65 -2.41
N PRO A 66 -29.28 -5.98 -1.85
CA PRO A 66 -29.09 -4.81 -0.99
C PRO A 66 -28.23 -5.04 0.26
N ASP A 67 -28.15 -6.27 0.73
CA ASP A 67 -27.41 -6.71 1.92
C ASP A 67 -26.06 -7.35 1.59
N ALA A 68 -25.71 -7.48 0.31
CA ALA A 68 -24.45 -8.05 -0.11
C ALA A 68 -23.28 -7.08 0.14
N GLU A 69 -22.22 -7.56 0.78
CA GLU A 69 -20.99 -6.82 1.02
C GLU A 69 -19.91 -7.18 -0.02
N VAL A 70 -19.27 -6.17 -0.58
CA VAL A 70 -18.17 -6.31 -1.55
C VAL A 70 -16.97 -5.52 -1.05
N SER A 71 -15.83 -6.20 -0.92
CA SER A 71 -14.56 -5.55 -0.61
C SER A 71 -13.70 -5.45 -1.86
N ILE A 72 -13.22 -4.25 -2.16
CA ILE A 72 -12.28 -3.98 -3.24
C ILE A 72 -11.00 -3.45 -2.61
N ARG A 73 -9.86 -4.06 -2.96
CA ARG A 73 -8.54 -3.64 -2.49
C ARG A 73 -7.55 -3.67 -3.65
N ALA A 74 -6.74 -2.62 -3.76
CA ALA A 74 -5.52 -2.63 -4.55
C ALA A 74 -4.32 -2.43 -3.63
N GLU A 75 -3.23 -3.12 -3.95
CA GLU A 75 -1.98 -3.10 -3.21
C GLU A 75 -0.83 -2.99 -4.21
N LEU A 76 0.12 -2.11 -3.90
CA LEU A 76 1.37 -1.96 -4.62
C LEU A 76 2.50 -2.01 -3.60
N THR A 77 3.49 -2.84 -3.86
CA THR A 77 4.68 -2.99 -3.02
C THR A 77 5.92 -2.81 -3.88
N GLY A 78 6.90 -2.07 -3.36
CA GLY A 78 8.26 -2.06 -3.87
C GLY A 78 9.20 -2.58 -2.80
N GLU A 79 10.02 -3.57 -3.14
CA GLU A 79 10.93 -4.25 -2.21
C GLU A 79 12.34 -4.35 -2.80
N ASN A 80 13.35 -4.10 -1.97
CA ASN A 80 14.72 -4.52 -2.25
C ASN A 80 15.05 -5.68 -1.31
N ASN A 81 15.54 -6.78 -1.88
CA ASN A 81 15.94 -7.97 -1.13
C ASN A 81 17.38 -8.32 -1.46
N TRP A 82 18.16 -8.67 -0.43
CA TRP A 82 19.55 -9.07 -0.57
C TRP A 82 19.91 -10.15 0.45
N TRP A 83 21.04 -10.83 0.20
CA TRP A 83 21.56 -11.85 1.09
C TRP A 83 22.83 -11.34 1.76
N VAL A 84 22.80 -11.18 3.10
CA VAL A 84 24.00 -10.97 3.94
C VAL A 84 23.83 -11.71 5.27
N TYR A 85 24.58 -12.78 5.43
CA TYR A 85 24.43 -13.81 6.48
C TYR A 85 22.97 -14.28 6.73
N GLY A 86 22.09 -14.09 5.74
CA GLY A 86 20.65 -14.33 5.77
C GLY A 86 19.91 -13.40 4.79
N TRP A 87 18.63 -13.67 4.51
CA TRP A 87 17.77 -12.76 3.75
C TRP A 87 17.53 -11.48 4.55
N SER A 88 17.75 -10.34 3.90
CA SER A 88 17.47 -9.01 4.42
C SER A 88 16.83 -8.19 3.30
N GLY A 89 16.10 -7.16 3.68
CA GLY A 89 15.42 -6.32 2.71
C GLY A 89 14.79 -5.09 3.33
N ASN A 90 14.32 -4.21 2.45
CA ASN A 90 13.47 -3.09 2.80
C ASN A 90 12.33 -2.97 1.79
N GLU A 91 11.23 -2.36 2.22
CA GLU A 91 10.06 -2.19 1.37
C GLU A 91 9.28 -0.92 1.67
N TYR A 92 8.43 -0.56 0.71
CA TYR A 92 7.26 0.25 0.96
C TYR A 92 6.02 -0.46 0.44
N MET A 93 4.89 -0.16 1.05
CA MET A 93 3.61 -0.76 0.73
C MET A 93 2.53 0.31 0.70
N ASP A 94 1.80 0.35 -0.40
CA ASP A 94 0.70 1.28 -0.63
C ASP A 94 -0.59 0.50 -0.88
N ARG A 95 -1.61 0.80 -0.10
CA ARG A 95 -2.89 0.10 -0.13
C ARG A 95 -4.00 1.11 -0.28
N VAL A 96 -4.99 0.77 -1.10
CA VAL A 96 -6.26 1.49 -1.16
C VAL A 96 -7.39 0.48 -1.16
N GLY A 97 -8.47 0.78 -0.45
CA GLY A 97 -9.62 -0.12 -0.43
C GLY A 97 -10.91 0.52 0.04
N VAL A 98 -11.99 -0.18 -0.25
CA VAL A 98 -13.35 0.19 0.14
C VAL A 98 -14.16 -1.07 0.43
N MET A 99 -15.12 -0.93 1.34
CA MET A 99 -16.16 -1.92 1.60
C MET A 99 -17.49 -1.30 1.18
N LEU A 100 -18.21 -1.97 0.29
CA LEU A 100 -19.42 -1.49 -0.37
C LEU A 100 -20.58 -2.44 -0.07
N THR A 101 -21.78 -1.89 0.03
CA THR A 101 -23.01 -2.65 0.29
C THR A 101 -23.99 -2.42 -0.84
N GLY A 102 -24.65 -3.48 -1.31
CA GLY A 102 -25.58 -3.39 -2.44
C GLY A 102 -24.91 -3.17 -3.79
N ALA A 103 -25.73 -2.88 -4.80
CA ALA A 103 -25.27 -2.53 -6.15
C ALA A 103 -24.52 -1.19 -6.15
N GLN A 104 -23.57 -1.03 -7.10
CA GLN A 104 -22.77 0.18 -7.25
C GLN A 104 -22.72 0.58 -8.73
N GLU A 105 -22.78 1.88 -9.00
CA GLU A 105 -22.74 2.45 -10.35
C GLU A 105 -21.98 3.78 -10.34
N GLY A 106 -20.66 3.72 -10.17
CA GLY A 106 -19.81 4.90 -10.26
C GLY A 106 -18.57 4.90 -9.37
N TRP A 107 -18.09 6.11 -9.06
CA TRP A 107 -16.94 6.32 -8.19
C TRP A 107 -17.35 6.27 -6.72
N CYS A 108 -16.71 5.38 -5.97
CA CYS A 108 -16.87 5.26 -4.53
C CYS A 108 -15.68 5.90 -3.80
N ALA A 109 -15.92 6.50 -2.64
CA ALA A 109 -14.86 6.96 -1.75
C ALA A 109 -14.08 5.75 -1.21
N ALA A 110 -12.75 5.84 -1.21
CA ALA A 110 -11.88 4.78 -0.72
C ALA A 110 -10.84 5.37 0.24
N SER A 111 -10.38 4.55 1.19
CA SER A 111 -9.32 4.92 2.12
C SER A 111 -8.01 4.28 1.67
N GLY A 112 -6.95 5.06 1.73
CA GLY A 112 -5.61 4.66 1.37
C GLY A 112 -4.61 4.78 2.52
N ASN A 113 -3.60 3.92 2.51
CA ASN A 113 -2.50 3.93 3.46
C ASN A 113 -1.18 3.58 2.76
N LEU A 114 -0.18 4.43 2.97
CA LEU A 114 1.19 4.21 2.53
C LEU A 114 2.08 4.01 3.75
N VAL A 115 2.78 2.89 3.80
CA VAL A 115 3.85 2.59 4.75
C VAL A 115 5.15 2.57 3.96
N ALA A 116 6.07 3.49 4.30
CA ALA A 116 7.36 3.61 3.64
C ALA A 116 8.47 3.37 4.66
N GLY A 117 9.57 2.76 4.23
CA GLY A 117 10.72 2.60 5.10
C GLY A 117 10.73 1.33 5.93
N GLU A 118 9.91 0.32 5.59
CA GLU A 118 9.87 -0.92 6.37
C GLU A 118 11.09 -1.81 6.08
N GLY A 119 11.53 -2.59 7.07
CA GLY A 119 12.68 -3.48 6.94
C GLY A 119 14.01 -2.92 7.47
N ARG A 120 15.12 -3.37 6.87
CA ARG A 120 16.49 -3.03 7.27
C ARG A 120 17.13 -2.17 6.20
N TYR A 121 17.86 -1.15 6.61
CA TYR A 121 18.75 -0.41 5.73
C TYR A 121 20.17 -0.71 6.19
N GLY A 122 21.08 -0.95 5.23
CA GLY A 122 22.50 -0.99 5.56
C GLY A 122 22.92 0.33 6.21
N GLU A 123 23.86 0.28 7.16
CA GLU A 123 24.63 1.46 7.48
C GLU A 123 25.51 1.75 6.26
N GLY A 124 25.46 2.99 5.76
CA GLY A 124 26.33 3.44 4.68
C GLY A 124 27.77 3.62 5.15
#